data_AF-A0A353BIL8-F1
#
_entry.id   AF-A0A353BIL8-F1
#
_cell.length_a   1.000
_cell.length_b   1.000
_cell.length_c   1.000
_cell.angle_alpha   90.00
_cell.angle_beta   90.00
_cell.angle_gamma   90.00
#
_symmetry.space_group_name_H-M   'P 1'
#
loop_
_entity.id
_entity.type
_entity.pdbx_description
1 polymer ?
#
loop_
_entity_poly.entity_id
_entity_poly.type
_entity_poly.pdbx_seq_one_letter_code
_entity_poly.pdbx_strand_id
1 'polypeptide(L)'
;MKRILFSLLLSLILIVPNGHAEETVPVASELKVALPGMAEVMPRLARLAEEKTLLDTRLGVLTNLAAFQAPLGELRNRNAELQRLSDRLGTPQEWSVDQLVQVRALLDNQKAAASRLLGDVSGRLEELDTLHRDWLERQAFWEAWQNSVTPGQRQITRQGFSDARRLLQQIEQQFIEVSRPLVALQSEVTELQTALNAQTGLIEEALAARRGQVFQKTGPSFLNSDFYRQFNPQLWTFFLGSLKRLGEMDAFFWHTQGWLAVL
;
A
#
# COMPACT_ATOMS: atom_id res chain seq x y z
N MET A 1 11.87 23.91 -44.40
CA MET A 1 10.83 22.88 -44.66
C MET A 1 9.95 22.83 -43.41
N LYS A 2 9.00 23.77 -43.28
CA LYS A 2 7.55 23.56 -43.47
C LYS A 2 7.03 22.33 -42.71
N ARG A 3 6.35 22.60 -41.58
CA ARG A 3 5.12 21.99 -41.04
C ARG A 3 5.19 21.94 -39.50
N ILE A 4 4.23 22.35 -38.68
CA ILE A 4 2.87 22.88 -38.85
C ILE A 4 2.60 23.68 -37.56
N LEU A 5 2.48 25.00 -37.70
CA LEU A 5 1.50 25.79 -36.98
C LEU A 5 0.17 25.50 -37.70
N PHE A 6 -0.90 25.14 -37.01
CA PHE A 6 -2.26 25.66 -37.25
C PHE A 6 -3.22 25.01 -36.25
N SER A 7 -3.41 25.73 -35.15
CA SER A 7 -4.65 25.74 -34.41
C SER A 7 -5.78 26.26 -35.32
N LEU A 8 -7.03 25.88 -35.03
CA LEU A 8 -8.26 26.56 -35.44
C LEU A 8 -8.52 26.70 -36.95
N LEU A 9 -9.34 25.81 -37.51
CA LEU A 9 -10.48 26.23 -38.33
C LEU A 9 -11.41 25.05 -38.65
N LEU A 10 -12.68 25.40 -38.85
CA LEU A 10 -13.70 24.62 -39.54
C LEU A 10 -14.51 23.62 -38.70
N SER A 11 -15.33 24.22 -37.83
CA SER A 11 -16.77 24.00 -37.90
C SER A 11 -17.29 23.76 -39.32
N LEU A 12 -18.26 22.83 -39.42
CA LEU A 12 -19.45 22.85 -40.31
C LEU A 12 -19.48 21.89 -41.54
N ILE A 13 -20.48 20.99 -41.44
CA ILE A 13 -21.35 20.37 -42.47
C ILE A 13 -20.86 19.13 -43.24
N LEU A 14 -21.50 17.98 -42.93
CA LEU A 14 -22.31 17.14 -43.85
C LEU A 14 -22.84 15.92 -43.04
N ILE A 15 -24.02 16.01 -42.43
CA ILE A 15 -25.28 15.39 -42.90
C ILE A 15 -25.08 14.00 -43.54
N VAL A 16 -25.39 12.95 -42.78
CA VAL A 16 -26.04 11.73 -43.29
C VAL A 16 -27.13 11.33 -42.28
N PRO A 17 -28.41 11.22 -42.69
CA PRO A 17 -29.47 10.69 -41.86
C PRO A 17 -29.49 9.16 -41.98
N ASN A 18 -29.48 8.45 -40.86
CA ASN A 18 -29.94 7.06 -40.83
C ASN A 18 -30.97 6.94 -39.71
N GLY A 19 -32.19 6.61 -40.14
CA GLY A 19 -33.31 6.37 -39.27
C GLY A 19 -33.25 5.02 -38.57
N HIS A 20 -34.19 4.90 -37.63
CA HIS A 20 -34.68 3.69 -36.98
C HIS A 20 -33.74 3.02 -35.97
N ALA A 21 -34.01 3.27 -34.69
CA ALA A 21 -34.58 2.26 -33.80
C ALA A 21 -35.01 2.92 -32.49
N GLU A 22 -36.31 2.89 -32.24
CA GLU A 22 -36.90 3.23 -30.94
C GLU A 22 -36.65 2.03 -30.02
N GLU A 23 -35.42 1.96 -29.47
CA GLU A 23 -35.07 0.99 -28.46
C GLU A 23 -35.64 1.50 -27.12
N THR A 24 -36.84 1.02 -26.82
CA THR A 24 -37.45 1.15 -25.50
C THR A 24 -36.54 0.44 -24.50
N VAL A 25 -35.64 1.21 -23.88
CA VAL A 25 -34.86 0.76 -22.74
C VAL A 25 -35.85 0.33 -21.65
N PRO A 26 -35.85 -0.94 -21.23
CA PRO A 26 -36.60 -1.31 -20.05
C PRO A 26 -35.96 -0.58 -18.87
N VAL A 27 -36.74 0.32 -18.25
CA VAL A 27 -36.39 0.94 -16.98
C VAL A 27 -36.04 -0.21 -16.03
N ALA A 28 -34.75 -0.31 -15.70
CA ALA A 28 -34.28 -1.15 -14.62
C ALA A 28 -35.08 -0.75 -13.38
N SER A 29 -36.03 -1.59 -12.98
CA SER A 29 -36.65 -1.48 -11.68
C SER A 29 -35.52 -1.61 -10.67
N GLU A 30 -35.13 -0.49 -10.08
CA GLU A 30 -34.36 -0.46 -8.85
C GLU A 30 -35.05 -1.43 -7.88
N LEU A 31 -34.41 -2.56 -7.62
CA LEU A 31 -34.85 -3.51 -6.59
C LEU A 31 -34.72 -2.79 -5.24
N LYS A 32 -35.74 -2.02 -4.87
CA LYS A 32 -35.93 -1.55 -3.50
C LYS A 32 -36.03 -2.80 -2.64
N VAL A 33 -34.98 -3.06 -1.85
CA VAL A 33 -34.96 -4.15 -0.87
C VAL A 33 -36.21 -4.00 -0.01
N ALA A 34 -37.16 -4.94 -0.14
CA ALA A 34 -38.42 -4.86 0.55
C ALA A 34 -38.18 -5.02 2.07
N LEU A 35 -38.61 -4.03 2.85
CA LEU A 35 -38.42 -4.03 4.30
C LEU A 35 -39.37 -5.05 4.96
N PRO A 36 -38.93 -5.78 6.01
CA PRO A 36 -39.75 -6.83 6.61
C PRO A 36 -40.97 -6.31 7.38
N GLY A 37 -41.94 -7.18 7.65
CA GLY A 37 -43.11 -6.87 8.48
C GLY A 37 -42.80 -6.85 9.98
N MET A 38 -43.67 -6.24 10.79
CA MET A 38 -43.46 -6.05 12.23
C MET A 38 -43.24 -7.34 13.05
N ALA A 39 -43.77 -8.49 12.60
CA ALA A 39 -43.58 -9.78 13.26
C ALA A 39 -42.13 -10.26 13.22
N GLU A 40 -41.34 -9.77 12.26
CA GLU A 40 -39.94 -10.16 12.07
C GLU A 40 -38.98 -9.43 13.02
N VAL A 41 -39.45 -8.41 13.75
CA VAL A 41 -38.57 -7.58 14.60
C VAL A 41 -37.90 -8.42 15.68
N MET A 42 -38.66 -9.23 16.42
CA MET A 42 -38.11 -10.02 17.52
C MET A 42 -37.20 -11.17 17.04
N PRO A 43 -37.58 -11.98 16.02
CA PRO A 43 -36.68 -12.99 15.45
C PRO A 43 -35.38 -12.39 14.91
N ARG A 44 -35.44 -11.26 14.21
CA ARG A 44 -34.24 -10.60 13.67
C ARG A 44 -33.37 -9.97 14.75
N LEU A 45 -33.96 -9.47 15.83
CA LEU A 45 -33.20 -9.04 17.00
C LEU A 45 -32.43 -10.21 17.64
N ALA A 46 -33.07 -11.37 17.79
CA ALA A 46 -32.40 -12.55 18.32
C ALA A 46 -31.22 -12.97 17.42
N ARG A 47 -31.42 -12.96 16.10
CA ARG A 47 -30.36 -13.21 15.13
C ARG A 47 -29.22 -12.18 15.19
N LEU A 48 -29.55 -10.91 15.37
CA LEU A 48 -28.55 -9.84 15.53
C LEU A 48 -27.65 -10.08 16.76
N ALA A 49 -28.24 -10.56 17.87
CA ALA A 49 -27.49 -10.91 19.07
C ALA A 49 -26.58 -12.14 18.89
N GLU A 50 -27.03 -13.14 18.13
CA GLU A 50 -26.21 -14.29 17.73
C GLU A 50 -25.04 -13.84 16.84
N GLU A 51 -25.32 -13.04 15.82
CA GLU A 51 -24.29 -12.48 14.91
C GLU A 51 -23.27 -11.64 15.67
N LYS A 52 -23.70 -10.88 16.70
CA LYS A 52 -22.77 -10.17 17.59
C LYS A 52 -21.81 -11.12 18.32
N THR A 53 -22.30 -12.27 18.78
CA THR A 53 -21.45 -13.24 19.51
C THR A 53 -20.35 -13.80 18.59
N LEU A 54 -20.69 -14.03 17.32
CA LEU A 54 -19.71 -14.42 16.30
C LEU A 54 -18.72 -13.28 16.02
N LEU A 55 -19.20 -12.03 15.95
CA LEU A 55 -18.34 -10.86 15.83
C LEU A 55 -17.37 -10.76 17.01
N ASP A 56 -17.84 -10.90 18.26
CA ASP A 56 -17.01 -10.82 19.46
C ASP A 56 -15.84 -11.83 19.41
N THR A 57 -16.12 -13.05 18.93
CA THR A 57 -15.08 -14.08 18.73
C THR A 57 -14.06 -13.64 17.68
N ARG A 58 -14.53 -13.10 16.56
CA ARG A 58 -13.67 -12.64 15.45
C ARG A 58 -12.81 -11.44 15.86
N LEU A 59 -13.40 -10.46 16.55
CA LEU A 59 -12.69 -9.32 17.12
C LEU A 59 -11.64 -9.75 18.15
N GLY A 60 -11.92 -10.78 18.95
CA GLY A 60 -10.95 -11.37 19.87
C GLY A 60 -9.70 -11.93 19.16
N VAL A 61 -9.86 -12.55 18.00
CA VAL A 61 -8.73 -13.02 17.18
C VAL A 61 -7.94 -11.84 16.58
N LEU A 62 -8.65 -10.82 16.08
CA LEU A 62 -8.03 -9.64 15.47
C LEU A 62 -7.23 -8.81 16.49
N THR A 63 -7.71 -8.72 17.73
CA THR A 63 -7.05 -8.02 18.84
C THR A 63 -5.96 -8.80 19.55
N ASN A 64 -5.68 -10.05 19.16
CA ASN A 64 -4.58 -10.79 19.76
C ASN A 64 -3.22 -10.22 19.28
N LEU A 65 -2.74 -9.19 19.99
CA LEU A 65 -1.50 -8.49 19.66
C LEU A 65 -0.25 -9.24 20.12
N ALA A 66 -0.39 -10.32 20.90
CA ALA A 66 0.74 -11.09 21.42
C ALA A 66 1.64 -11.62 20.28
N ALA A 67 1.03 -11.94 19.13
CA ALA A 67 1.75 -12.39 17.93
C ALA A 67 2.73 -11.33 17.37
N PHE A 68 2.52 -10.04 17.65
CA PHE A 68 3.36 -8.95 17.15
C PHE A 68 4.44 -8.51 18.15
N GLN A 69 4.27 -8.81 19.45
CA GLN A 69 5.16 -8.32 20.49
C GLN A 69 6.60 -8.79 20.32
N ALA A 70 6.81 -10.09 20.13
CA ALA A 70 8.15 -10.66 19.99
C ALA A 70 8.85 -10.20 18.69
N PRO A 71 8.23 -10.30 17.49
CA PRO A 71 8.85 -9.81 16.27
C PRO A 71 9.18 -8.32 16.29
N LEU A 72 8.28 -7.49 16.84
CA LEU A 72 8.51 -6.06 16.94
C LEU A 72 9.61 -5.73 17.95
N GLY A 73 9.64 -6.41 19.10
CA GLY A 73 10.72 -6.29 20.08
C GLY A 73 12.08 -6.65 19.50
N GLU A 74 12.15 -7.74 18.73
CA GLU A 74 13.36 -8.16 18.03
C GLU A 74 13.81 -7.11 17.01
N LEU A 75 12.88 -6.55 16.24
CA LEU A 75 13.18 -5.49 15.27
C LEU A 75 13.70 -4.22 15.95
N ARG A 76 13.08 -3.79 17.07
CA ARG A 76 13.57 -2.65 17.87
C ARG A 76 14.99 -2.89 18.38
N ASN A 77 15.26 -4.08 18.90
CA ASN A 77 16.58 -4.43 19.44
C ASN A 77 17.66 -4.41 18.35
N ARG A 78 17.38 -4.99 17.19
CA ARG A 78 18.30 -4.99 16.04
C ARG A 78 18.56 -3.58 15.51
N ASN A 79 17.53 -2.75 15.42
CA ASN A 79 17.70 -1.35 15.02
C ASN A 79 18.55 -0.56 16.03
N ALA A 80 18.33 -0.77 17.33
CA ALA A 80 19.16 -0.15 18.38
C ALA A 80 20.63 -0.63 18.32
N GLU A 81 20.87 -1.89 17.96
CA GLU A 81 22.23 -2.40 17.76
C GLU A 81 22.92 -1.75 16.56
N LEU A 82 22.21 -1.56 15.44
CA LEU A 82 22.73 -0.82 14.28
C LEU A 82 23.05 0.64 14.65
N GLN A 83 22.20 1.28 15.44
CA GLN A 83 22.45 2.64 15.92
C GLN A 83 23.74 2.70 16.75
N ARG A 84 23.92 1.79 17.71
CA ARG A 84 25.16 1.68 18.52
C ARG A 84 26.39 1.35 17.68
N LEU A 85 26.24 0.57 16.62
CA LEU A 85 27.33 0.32 15.68
C LEU A 85 27.72 1.62 14.98
N SER A 86 26.74 2.38 14.51
CA SER A 86 26.97 3.68 13.87
C SER A 86 27.65 4.67 14.82
N ASP A 87 27.21 4.75 16.07
CA ASP A 87 27.80 5.64 17.06
C ASP A 87 29.28 5.29 17.36
N ARG A 88 29.64 4.00 17.28
CA ARG A 88 31.00 3.52 17.52
C ARG A 88 31.92 3.68 16.31
N LEU A 89 31.40 3.42 15.11
CA LEU A 89 32.18 3.43 13.87
C LEU A 89 32.25 4.83 13.22
N GLY A 90 31.49 5.80 13.72
CA GLY A 90 31.42 7.13 13.14
C GLY A 90 30.54 7.16 11.89
N THR A 91 30.83 8.09 10.99
CA THR A 91 29.96 8.32 9.84
C THR A 91 30.10 7.21 8.80
N PRO A 92 29.01 6.77 8.13
CA PRO A 92 29.08 5.73 7.10
C PRO A 92 30.12 5.99 6.00
N GLN A 93 30.42 7.25 5.72
CA GLN A 93 31.43 7.65 4.73
C GLN A 93 32.84 7.19 5.12
N GLU A 94 33.13 7.04 6.41
CA GLU A 94 34.43 6.61 6.94
C GLU A 94 34.60 5.09 6.96
N TRP A 95 33.50 4.34 6.79
CA TRP A 95 33.53 2.88 6.88
C TRP A 95 34.20 2.25 5.65
N SER A 96 34.73 1.04 5.85
CA SER A 96 35.22 0.20 4.76
C SER A 96 34.07 -0.31 3.87
N VAL A 97 34.38 -0.65 2.62
CA VAL A 97 33.38 -1.18 1.67
C VAL A 97 32.74 -2.47 2.21
N ASP A 98 33.53 -3.35 2.83
CA ASP A 98 33.03 -4.61 3.39
C ASP A 98 32.03 -4.36 4.54
N GLN A 99 32.32 -3.41 5.44
CA GLN A 99 31.40 -3.00 6.50
C GLN A 99 30.11 -2.43 5.94
N LEU A 100 30.19 -1.57 4.91
CA LEU A 100 29.02 -0.99 4.27
C LEU A 100 28.13 -2.05 3.62
N VAL A 101 28.73 -3.02 2.90
CA VAL A 101 27.99 -4.14 2.29
C VAL A 101 27.35 -5.03 3.35
N GLN A 102 28.06 -5.33 4.44
CA GLN A 102 27.53 -6.14 5.53
C GLN A 102 26.34 -5.46 6.21
N VAL A 103 26.46 -4.18 6.57
CA VAL A 103 25.37 -3.43 7.21
C VAL A 103 24.18 -3.26 6.27
N ARG A 104 24.41 -3.05 4.97
CA ARG A 104 23.34 -3.05 3.95
C ARG A 104 22.52 -4.33 3.97
N ALA A 105 23.17 -5.50 3.97
CA ALA A 105 22.48 -6.78 4.01
C ALA A 105 21.67 -6.96 5.32
N LEU A 106 22.17 -6.46 6.45
CA LEU A 106 21.42 -6.46 7.71
C LEU A 106 20.19 -5.56 7.64
N LEU A 107 20.32 -4.37 7.07
CA LEU A 107 19.22 -3.44 6.86
C LEU A 107 18.15 -4.01 5.93
N ASP A 108 18.53 -4.68 4.84
CA ASP A 108 17.60 -5.33 3.91
C ASP A 108 16.75 -6.39 4.62
N ASN A 109 17.39 -7.22 5.46
CA ASN A 109 16.69 -8.23 6.26
C ASN A 109 15.72 -7.60 7.27
N GLN A 110 16.12 -6.51 7.93
CA GLN A 110 15.27 -5.79 8.88
C GLN A 110 14.09 -5.11 8.18
N LYS A 111 14.31 -4.51 7.02
CA LYS A 111 13.25 -3.93 6.18
C LYS A 111 12.25 -4.99 5.75
N ALA A 112 12.70 -6.14 5.27
CA ALA A 112 11.81 -7.23 4.91
C ALA A 112 10.97 -7.72 6.11
N ALA A 113 11.56 -7.82 7.30
CA ALA A 113 10.81 -8.17 8.52
C ALA A 113 9.78 -7.10 8.89
N ALA A 114 10.15 -5.81 8.82
CA ALA A 114 9.26 -4.69 9.08
C ALA A 114 8.09 -4.64 8.08
N SER A 115 8.35 -4.91 6.79
CA SER A 115 7.32 -4.97 5.75
C SER A 115 6.34 -6.11 5.97
N ARG A 116 6.81 -7.30 6.40
CA ARG A 116 5.93 -8.41 6.77
C ARG A 116 5.02 -8.04 7.94
N LEU A 117 5.59 -7.47 9.01
CA LEU A 117 4.80 -7.02 10.15
C LEU A 117 3.75 -5.97 9.75
N LEU A 118 4.12 -5.00 8.91
CA LEU A 118 3.17 -4.00 8.43
C LEU A 118 2.07 -4.64 7.58
N GLY A 119 2.40 -5.61 6.72
CA GLY A 119 1.43 -6.36 5.94
C GLY A 119 0.43 -7.10 6.82
N ASP A 120 0.92 -7.81 7.85
CA ASP A 120 0.09 -8.56 8.79
C ASP A 120 -0.85 -7.63 9.59
N VAL A 121 -0.35 -6.48 10.06
CA VAL A 121 -1.16 -5.48 10.77
C VAL A 121 -2.19 -4.84 9.84
N SER A 122 -1.79 -4.50 8.61
CA SER A 122 -2.68 -3.87 7.63
C SER A 122 -3.79 -4.83 7.20
N GLY A 123 -3.49 -6.12 7.03
CA GLY A 123 -4.51 -7.13 6.75
C GLY A 123 -5.55 -7.26 7.87
N ARG A 124 -5.14 -7.15 9.14
CA ARG A 124 -6.09 -7.13 10.28
C ARG A 124 -6.95 -5.88 10.30
N LEU A 125 -6.38 -4.71 10.00
CA LEU A 125 -7.12 -3.46 9.89
C LEU A 125 -8.12 -3.50 8.72
N GLU A 126 -7.74 -4.04 7.58
CA GLU A 126 -8.62 -4.20 6.41
C GLU A 126 -9.79 -5.16 6.72
N GLU A 127 -9.51 -6.26 7.42
CA GLU A 127 -10.56 -7.17 7.89
C GLU A 127 -11.51 -6.47 8.87
N LEU A 128 -10.96 -5.69 9.82
CA LEU A 128 -11.73 -4.90 10.78
C LEU A 128 -12.62 -3.87 10.08
N ASP A 129 -12.09 -3.13 9.11
CA ASP A 129 -12.82 -2.13 8.33
C ASP A 129 -13.94 -2.75 7.49
N THR A 130 -13.69 -3.94 6.93
CA THR A 130 -14.71 -4.69 6.20
C THR A 130 -15.85 -5.11 7.12
N LEU A 131 -15.52 -5.69 8.28
CA LEU A 131 -16.53 -6.01 9.29
C LEU A 131 -17.27 -4.76 9.76
N HIS A 132 -16.58 -3.65 9.99
CA HIS A 132 -17.21 -2.41 10.44
C HIS A 132 -18.22 -1.89 9.42
N ARG A 133 -17.86 -1.86 8.13
CA ARG A 133 -18.79 -1.47 7.05
C ARG A 133 -20.03 -2.36 7.00
N ASP A 134 -19.84 -3.67 7.09
CA ASP A 134 -20.95 -4.64 7.14
C ASP A 134 -21.93 -4.36 8.29
N TRP A 135 -21.42 -3.91 9.44
CA TRP A 135 -22.25 -3.57 10.60
C TRP A 135 -22.92 -2.19 10.48
N LEU A 136 -22.26 -1.22 9.84
CA LEU A 136 -22.88 0.07 9.51
C LEU A 136 -24.05 -0.11 8.54
N GLU A 137 -23.95 -1.01 7.56
CA GLU A 137 -25.05 -1.34 6.66
C GLU A 137 -26.24 -1.97 7.41
N ARG A 138 -25.97 -2.87 8.37
CA ARG A 138 -27.00 -3.44 9.25
C ARG A 138 -27.67 -2.35 10.09
N GLN A 139 -26.89 -1.42 10.64
CA GLN A 139 -27.44 -0.29 11.38
C GLN A 139 -28.35 0.56 10.52
N ALA A 140 -27.91 0.94 9.31
CA ALA A 140 -28.71 1.69 8.36
C ALA A 140 -30.01 0.94 7.99
N PHE A 141 -29.94 -0.38 7.81
CA PHE A 141 -31.14 -1.22 7.59
C PHE A 141 -32.12 -1.15 8.76
N TRP A 142 -31.64 -1.30 10.00
CA TRP A 142 -32.49 -1.24 11.19
C TRP A 142 -33.13 0.15 11.39
N GLU A 143 -32.39 1.22 11.12
CA GLU A 143 -32.89 2.59 11.16
C GLU A 143 -33.95 2.83 10.08
N ALA A 144 -33.69 2.43 8.84
CA ALA A 144 -34.64 2.53 7.74
C ALA A 144 -35.93 1.75 8.03
N TRP A 145 -35.81 0.54 8.59
CA TRP A 145 -36.94 -0.29 8.96
C TRP A 145 -37.79 0.32 10.08
N GLN A 146 -37.15 0.89 11.11
CA GLN A 146 -37.87 1.58 12.17
C GLN A 146 -38.61 2.83 11.65
N ASN A 147 -38.04 3.52 10.67
CA ASN A 147 -38.64 4.69 10.07
C ASN A 147 -39.81 4.35 9.14
N SER A 148 -39.80 3.17 8.51
CA SER A 148 -40.86 2.72 7.61
C SER A 148 -42.12 2.20 8.32
N VAL A 149 -42.04 1.81 9.61
CA VAL A 149 -43.21 1.33 10.35
C VAL A 149 -44.15 2.48 10.77
N THR A 150 -45.45 2.22 10.66
CA THR A 150 -46.50 3.19 11.05
C THR A 150 -46.49 3.46 12.57
N PRO A 151 -47.04 4.60 13.05
CA PRO A 151 -47.01 4.93 14.48
C PRO A 151 -47.59 3.86 15.40
N GLY A 152 -48.70 3.22 15.01
CA GLY A 152 -49.33 2.13 15.78
C GLY A 152 -48.44 0.88 15.86
N GLN A 153 -47.79 0.50 14.76
CA GLN A 153 -46.84 -0.62 14.74
C GLN A 153 -45.59 -0.31 15.56
N ARG A 154 -45.11 0.94 15.48
CA ARG A 154 -43.93 1.42 16.21
C ARG A 154 -44.14 1.40 17.72
N GLN A 155 -45.38 1.57 18.20
CA GLN A 155 -45.71 1.42 19.62
C GLN A 155 -45.50 -0.02 20.10
N ILE A 156 -45.91 -1.01 19.29
CA ILE A 156 -45.85 -2.44 19.61
C ILE A 156 -44.40 -2.96 19.54
N THR A 157 -43.63 -2.51 18.54
CA THR A 157 -42.25 -2.98 18.30
C THR A 157 -41.17 -2.07 18.91
N ARG A 158 -41.57 -1.05 19.69
CA ARG A 158 -40.66 -0.04 20.25
C ARG A 158 -39.47 -0.65 20.97
N GLN A 159 -39.73 -1.66 21.80
CA GLN A 159 -38.70 -2.31 22.61
C GLN A 159 -37.68 -3.03 21.71
N GLY A 160 -38.14 -3.82 20.74
CA GLY A 160 -37.26 -4.57 19.84
C GLY A 160 -36.34 -3.66 19.03
N PHE A 161 -36.85 -2.56 18.48
CA PHE A 161 -36.02 -1.56 17.79
C PHE A 161 -35.05 -0.84 18.74
N SER A 162 -35.48 -0.56 19.97
CA SER A 162 -34.60 0.06 20.98
C SER A 162 -33.43 -0.85 21.38
N ASP A 163 -33.71 -2.14 21.56
CA ASP A 163 -32.68 -3.11 21.92
C ASP A 163 -31.72 -3.39 20.75
N ALA A 164 -32.23 -3.47 19.52
CA ALA A 164 -31.41 -3.55 18.31
C ALA A 164 -30.45 -2.36 18.22
N ARG A 165 -30.95 -1.14 18.42
CA ARG A 165 -30.12 0.07 18.40
C ARG A 165 -29.04 0.06 19.47
N ARG A 166 -29.38 -0.32 20.70
CA ARG A 166 -28.41 -0.43 21.80
C ARG A 166 -27.30 -1.42 21.46
N LEU A 167 -27.68 -2.56 20.89
CA LEU A 167 -26.74 -3.61 20.51
C LEU A 167 -25.80 -3.17 19.36
N LEU A 168 -26.33 -2.46 18.36
CA LEU A 168 -25.54 -1.88 17.27
C LEU A 168 -24.56 -0.80 17.78
N GLN A 169 -25.00 0.06 18.70
CA GLN A 169 -24.13 1.06 19.33
C GLN A 169 -22.99 0.43 20.14
N GLN A 170 -23.26 -0.69 20.85
CA GLN A 170 -22.22 -1.43 21.54
C GLN A 170 -21.17 -1.97 20.56
N ILE A 171 -21.62 -2.50 19.42
CA ILE A 171 -20.74 -3.00 18.37
C ILE A 171 -19.87 -1.88 17.78
N GLU A 172 -20.45 -0.71 17.53
CA GLU A 172 -19.70 0.46 17.06
C GLU A 172 -18.59 0.86 18.03
N GLN A 173 -18.89 0.90 19.34
CA GLN A 173 -17.87 1.17 20.35
C GLN A 173 -16.78 0.10 20.38
N GLN A 174 -17.13 -1.19 20.23
CA GLN A 174 -16.16 -2.27 20.15
C GLN A 174 -15.21 -2.09 18.96
N PHE A 175 -15.70 -1.69 17.78
CA PHE A 175 -14.83 -1.40 16.62
C PHE A 175 -13.82 -0.27 16.92
N ILE A 176 -14.26 0.80 17.61
CA ILE A 176 -13.38 1.91 18.01
C ILE A 176 -12.32 1.42 19.01
N GLU A 177 -12.70 0.60 19.99
CA GLU A 177 -11.77 0.08 20.99
C GLU A 177 -10.72 -0.87 20.37
N VAL A 178 -11.14 -1.71 19.43
CA VAL A 178 -10.30 -2.71 18.75
C VAL A 178 -9.34 -2.06 17.73
N SER A 179 -9.80 -1.02 17.03
CA SER A 179 -9.00 -0.35 15.98
C SER A 179 -7.81 0.42 16.57
N ARG A 180 -8.00 1.12 17.69
CA ARG A 180 -6.95 1.96 18.32
C ARG A 180 -5.59 1.26 18.48
N PRO A 181 -5.48 0.10 19.15
CA PRO A 181 -4.19 -0.51 19.36
C PRO A 181 -3.59 -1.11 18.07
N LEU A 182 -4.40 -1.51 17.10
CA LEU A 182 -3.92 -1.95 15.78
C LEU A 182 -3.34 -0.78 14.98
N VAL A 183 -3.99 0.39 15.00
CA VAL A 183 -3.47 1.62 14.37
C VAL A 183 -2.18 2.08 15.06
N ALA A 184 -2.12 2.03 16.39
CA ALA A 184 -0.90 2.35 17.13
C ALA A 184 0.26 1.43 16.72
N LEU A 185 -0.01 0.13 16.59
CA LEU A 185 0.98 -0.84 16.12
C LEU A 185 1.42 -0.57 14.67
N GLN A 186 0.49 -0.20 13.79
CA GLN A 186 0.80 0.18 12.41
C GLN A 186 1.72 1.41 12.36
N SER A 187 1.41 2.44 13.16
CA SER A 187 2.24 3.66 13.28
C SER A 187 3.66 3.30 13.71
N GLU A 188 3.78 2.49 14.76
CA GLU A 188 5.08 2.12 15.29
C GLU A 188 5.94 1.33 14.29
N VAL A 189 5.34 0.37 13.57
CA VAL A 189 6.07 -0.36 12.52
C VAL A 189 6.47 0.58 11.37
N THR A 190 5.63 1.56 11.04
CA THR A 190 5.90 2.55 9.98
C THR A 190 7.03 3.50 10.35
N GLU A 191 7.10 3.93 11.61
CA GLU A 191 8.20 4.73 12.15
C GLU A 191 9.53 3.96 12.08
N LEU A 192 9.52 2.68 12.46
CA LEU A 192 10.67 1.79 12.30
C LEU A 192 11.10 1.64 10.84
N GLN A 193 10.17 1.44 9.91
CA GLN A 193 10.49 1.39 8.48
C GLN A 193 11.12 2.68 7.97
N THR A 194 10.61 3.83 8.43
CA THR A 194 11.15 5.14 8.06
C THR A 194 12.60 5.28 8.53
N ALA A 195 12.88 4.89 9.78
CA ALA A 195 14.24 4.89 10.32
C ALA A 195 15.18 3.96 9.55
N LEU A 196 14.74 2.74 9.25
CA LEU A 196 15.53 1.77 8.46
C LEU A 196 15.80 2.27 7.04
N ASN A 197 14.83 2.91 6.40
CA ASN A 197 14.99 3.48 5.06
C ASN A 197 15.99 4.65 5.06
N ALA A 198 15.94 5.52 6.08
CA ALA A 198 16.90 6.61 6.23
C ALA A 198 18.33 6.07 6.39
N GLN A 199 18.53 5.08 7.27
CA GLN A 199 19.84 4.43 7.42
C GLN A 199 20.30 3.76 6.13
N THR A 200 19.42 3.07 5.42
CA THR A 200 19.73 2.46 4.11
C THR A 200 20.22 3.51 3.12
N GLY A 201 19.56 4.67 3.04
CA GLY A 201 19.97 5.78 2.17
C GLY A 201 21.40 6.25 2.44
N LEU A 202 21.77 6.39 3.71
CA LEU A 202 23.13 6.79 4.11
C LEU A 202 24.19 5.76 3.70
N ILE A 203 23.89 4.46 3.87
CA ILE A 203 24.79 3.37 3.47
C ILE A 203 24.95 3.34 1.93
N GLU A 204 23.86 3.49 1.18
CA GLU A 204 23.89 3.51 -0.28
C GLU A 204 24.68 4.70 -0.82
N GLU A 205 24.53 5.87 -0.22
CA GLU A 205 25.29 7.08 -0.57
C GLU A 205 26.80 6.86 -0.33
N ALA A 206 27.17 6.32 0.83
CA ALA A 206 28.56 6.00 1.13
C ALA A 206 29.14 4.95 0.16
N LEU A 207 28.38 3.90 -0.17
CA LEU A 207 28.77 2.89 -1.16
C LEU A 207 28.92 3.50 -2.57
N ALA A 208 28.03 4.41 -2.97
CA ALA A 208 28.11 5.09 -4.26
C ALA A 208 29.35 5.97 -4.35
N ALA A 209 29.66 6.74 -3.29
CA ALA A 209 30.85 7.57 -3.22
C ALA A 209 32.15 6.74 -3.32
N ARG A 210 32.23 5.60 -2.62
CA ARG A 210 33.39 4.69 -2.69
C ARG A 210 33.56 4.09 -4.08
N ARG A 211 32.46 3.66 -4.73
CA ARG A 211 32.49 3.18 -6.12
C ARG A 211 33.07 4.25 -7.05
N GLY A 212 32.59 5.49 -6.98
CA GLY A 212 33.12 6.60 -7.79
C GLY A 212 34.62 6.83 -7.58
N GLN A 213 35.10 6.79 -6.33
CA GLN A 213 36.53 6.96 -6.01
C GLN A 213 37.41 5.81 -6.54
N VAL A 214 36.93 4.57 -6.48
CA VAL A 214 37.66 3.41 -7.04
C VAL A 214 37.76 3.55 -8.56
N PHE A 215 36.66 3.82 -9.26
CA PHE A 215 36.68 4.00 -10.72
C PHE A 215 37.58 5.16 -11.18
N GLN A 216 37.61 6.28 -10.44
CA GLN A 216 38.54 7.38 -10.71
C GLN A 216 40.02 6.99 -10.54
N LYS A 217 40.32 6.06 -9.61
CA LYS A 217 41.69 5.65 -9.28
C LYS A 217 42.21 4.45 -10.08
N THR A 218 41.34 3.56 -10.54
CA THR A 218 41.73 2.27 -11.14
C THR A 218 41.47 2.14 -12.64
N GLY A 219 40.78 3.10 -13.27
CA GLY A 219 40.62 3.09 -14.73
C GLY A 219 41.72 3.88 -15.45
N PRO A 220 42.29 3.41 -16.57
CA PRO A 220 42.74 4.37 -17.59
C PRO A 220 41.51 5.22 -17.90
N SER A 221 41.58 6.52 -17.63
CA SER A 221 40.45 7.42 -17.81
C SER A 221 39.83 7.14 -19.18
N PHE A 222 38.53 6.84 -19.24
CA PHE A 222 37.81 6.72 -20.52
C PHE A 222 37.91 8.02 -21.34
N LEU A 223 38.50 9.09 -20.78
CA LEU A 223 38.81 10.35 -21.43
C LEU A 223 40.26 10.44 -21.94
N ASN A 224 41.09 9.40 -21.74
CA ASN A 224 42.45 9.35 -22.26
C ASN A 224 42.44 8.87 -23.72
N SER A 225 43.00 9.66 -24.62
CA SER A 225 43.11 9.31 -26.05
C SER A 225 43.84 7.98 -26.29
N ASP A 226 44.77 7.58 -25.40
CA ASP A 226 45.49 6.31 -25.51
C ASP A 226 44.65 5.09 -25.16
N PHE A 227 43.54 5.26 -24.43
CA PHE A 227 42.56 4.20 -24.21
C PHE A 227 41.82 3.84 -25.51
N TYR A 228 41.37 4.86 -26.25
CA TYR A 228 40.69 4.65 -27.54
C TYR A 228 41.61 4.13 -28.64
N ARG A 229 42.92 4.38 -28.55
CA ARG A 229 43.92 3.82 -29.47
C ARG A 229 44.12 2.32 -29.31
N GLN A 230 43.72 1.73 -28.18
CA GLN A 230 43.76 0.29 -27.94
C GLN A 230 42.59 -0.45 -28.59
N PHE A 231 41.55 0.27 -29.04
CA PHE A 231 40.43 -0.32 -29.77
C PHE A 231 40.80 -0.54 -31.25
N ASN A 232 40.92 -1.81 -31.64
CA ASN A 232 41.03 -2.17 -33.05
C ASN A 232 39.64 -2.10 -33.75
N PRO A 233 39.59 -2.07 -35.10
CA PRO A 233 38.33 -1.92 -35.85
C PRO A 233 37.30 -3.04 -35.60
N GLN A 234 37.76 -4.24 -35.24
CA GLN A 234 36.90 -5.36 -34.87
C GLN A 234 36.23 -5.14 -33.50
N LEU A 235 36.97 -4.62 -32.52
CA LEU A 235 36.42 -4.28 -31.21
C LEU A 235 35.39 -3.15 -31.30
N TRP A 236 35.58 -2.19 -32.20
CA TRP A 236 34.59 -1.13 -32.45
C TRP A 236 33.28 -1.64 -33.03
N THR A 237 33.34 -2.58 -33.99
CA THR A 237 32.14 -3.18 -34.59
C THR A 237 31.40 -4.06 -33.59
N PHE A 238 32.11 -4.81 -32.74
CA PHE A 238 31.50 -5.54 -31.62
C PHE A 238 30.90 -4.61 -30.57
N PHE A 239 31.58 -3.53 -30.20
CA PHE A 239 31.08 -2.57 -29.22
C PHE A 239 29.81 -1.87 -29.69
N LEU A 240 29.78 -1.36 -30.93
CA LEU A 240 28.59 -0.75 -31.52
C LEU A 240 27.44 -1.75 -31.71
N GLY A 241 27.77 -2.98 -32.08
CA GLY A 241 26.78 -4.07 -32.16
C GLY A 241 26.20 -4.44 -30.79
N SER A 242 26.98 -4.33 -29.72
CA SER A 242 26.56 -4.59 -28.34
C SER A 242 25.75 -3.43 -27.76
N LEU A 243 26.11 -2.18 -28.06
CA LEU A 243 25.33 -0.99 -27.67
C LEU A 243 23.93 -1.00 -28.30
N LYS A 244 23.84 -1.45 -29.56
CA LYS A 244 22.55 -1.59 -30.25
C LYS A 244 21.63 -2.61 -29.58
N ARG A 245 22.19 -3.62 -28.91
CA ARG A 245 21.45 -4.60 -28.09
C ARG A 245 21.12 -4.06 -26.69
N LEU A 246 21.96 -3.19 -26.13
CA LEU A 246 21.68 -2.47 -24.87
C LEU A 246 20.51 -1.49 -24.99
N GLY A 247 20.25 -0.94 -26.18
CA GLY A 247 19.04 -0.15 -26.46
C GLY A 247 17.73 -0.92 -26.35
N GLU A 248 17.79 -2.26 -26.29
CA GLU A 248 16.64 -3.14 -26.06
C GLU A 248 16.49 -3.55 -24.58
N MET A 249 17.35 -3.04 -23.67
CA MET A 249 17.28 -3.37 -22.24
C MET A 249 16.26 -2.50 -21.49
N ASP A 250 15.55 -3.17 -20.57
CA ASP A 250 14.41 -2.65 -19.82
C ASP A 250 14.78 -1.43 -18.94
N ALA A 251 13.79 -0.56 -18.64
CA ALA A 251 14.00 0.71 -17.92
C ALA A 251 14.68 0.54 -16.54
N PHE A 252 14.53 -0.64 -15.94
CA PHE A 252 15.17 -1.02 -14.68
C PHE A 252 16.70 -1.12 -14.77
N PHE A 253 17.25 -1.55 -15.91
CA PHE A 253 18.71 -1.60 -16.15
C PHE A 253 19.29 -0.19 -16.13
N TRP A 254 18.64 0.76 -16.82
CA TRP A 254 19.09 2.15 -16.86
C TRP A 254 18.94 2.86 -15.51
N HIS A 255 17.94 2.52 -14.71
CA HIS A 255 17.83 3.04 -13.34
C HIS A 255 18.95 2.52 -12.41
N THR A 256 19.40 1.28 -12.61
CA THR A 256 20.36 0.60 -11.70
C THR A 256 21.82 0.74 -12.17
N GLN A 257 22.04 0.82 -13.47
CA GLN A 257 23.36 0.83 -14.12
C GLN A 257 23.56 1.99 -15.11
N GLY A 258 22.59 2.90 -15.25
CA GLY A 258 22.67 4.02 -16.20
C GLY A 258 23.78 5.03 -15.91
N TRP A 259 24.38 4.97 -14.72
CA TRP A 259 25.58 5.73 -14.37
C TRP A 259 26.79 5.38 -15.24
N LEU A 260 26.83 4.19 -15.87
CA LEU A 260 27.88 3.80 -16.82
C LEU A 260 27.87 4.63 -18.13
N ALA A 261 26.73 5.25 -18.47
CA ALA A 261 26.56 5.98 -19.72
C ALA A 261 26.71 7.51 -19.60
N VAL A 262 26.88 8.04 -18.38
CA VAL A 262 27.03 9.48 -18.10
C VAL A 262 28.50 9.87 -17.81
N LEU A 263 29.44 8.98 -18.15
CA LEU A 263 30.89 9.26 -18.15
C LEU A 263 31.30 10.17 -19.33
#